data_AF-A0A447UPG4-F1
#
_entry.id   AF-A0A447UPG4-F1
#
_cell.length_a   1.000
_cell.length_b   1.000
_cell.length_c   1.000
_cell.angle_alpha   90.00
_cell.angle_beta   90.00
_cell.angle_gamma   90.00
#
_symmetry.space_group_name_H-M   'P 1'
#
loop_
_entity.id
_entity.type
_entity.pdbx_description
1 polymer ?
#
loop_
_entity_poly.entity_id
_entity_poly.type
_entity_poly.pdbx_seq_one_letter_code
_entity_poly.pdbx_strand_id
1 'polypeptide(L)'
;MAKLSLYTVCGGVNPAHTLPVMLDVGTNNPRLLDDPRYMGWRHPRITGEDYFAFIGMFIAAVKRRWPDVLLQFEDFAQHTAVPLLHRYRDELCCFNDDIQGTASVALATILAACRASQRDFNQQTMVIVGAGAAGCGIARHIIACRVAEGMDAAEASKTIFMVDRDGLVMTTASSLA
;
A
#
# COMPACT_ATOMS: atom_id res chain seq x y z
N MET A 1 -7.54 9.35 12.10
CA MET A 1 -8.90 9.39 12.71
C MET A 1 -10.00 9.06 11.71
N ALA A 2 -10.09 9.72 10.55
CA ALA A 2 -11.16 9.49 9.57
C ALA A 2 -11.35 8.03 9.15
N LYS A 3 -10.25 7.29 8.89
CA LYS A 3 -10.36 5.87 8.51
C LYS A 3 -11.03 4.99 9.55
N LEU A 4 -10.67 5.13 10.83
CA LEU A 4 -11.29 4.32 11.89
C LEU A 4 -12.78 4.64 12.07
N SER A 5 -13.20 5.87 11.77
CA SER A 5 -14.62 6.21 11.68
C SER A 5 -15.30 5.43 10.55
N LEU A 6 -14.68 5.25 9.39
CA LEU A 6 -15.22 4.41 8.31
C LEU A 6 -15.25 2.92 8.68
N TYR A 7 -14.26 2.42 9.41
CA TYR A 7 -14.30 1.06 9.97
C TYR A 7 -15.54 0.84 10.85
N THR A 8 -15.91 1.86 11.63
CA THR A 8 -17.09 1.79 12.48
C THR A 8 -18.38 1.90 11.66
N VAL A 9 -18.50 2.95 10.85
CA VAL A 9 -19.75 3.29 10.14
C VAL A 9 -20.04 2.33 8.99
N CYS A 10 -19.02 1.95 8.21
CA CYS A 10 -19.18 1.08 7.05
C CYS A 10 -18.87 -0.40 7.38
N GLY A 11 -17.89 -0.64 8.25
CA GLY A 11 -17.44 -2.00 8.59
C GLY A 11 -18.08 -2.59 9.85
N GLY A 12 -18.84 -1.80 10.63
CA GLY A 12 -19.46 -2.27 11.87
C GLY A 12 -18.48 -2.56 13.00
N VAL A 13 -17.22 -2.11 12.90
CA VAL A 13 -16.22 -2.33 13.94
C VAL A 13 -16.53 -1.48 15.16
N ASN A 14 -16.51 -2.09 16.35
CA ASN A 14 -16.74 -1.35 17.59
C ASN A 14 -15.65 -0.27 17.77
N PRO A 15 -16.00 1.02 17.92
CA PRO A 15 -15.01 2.10 18.04
C PRO A 15 -14.09 1.93 19.26
N ALA A 16 -14.55 1.25 20.33
CA ALA A 16 -13.74 0.93 21.50
C ALA A 16 -12.58 -0.04 21.20
N HIS A 17 -12.63 -0.75 20.06
CA HIS A 17 -11.59 -1.68 19.60
C HIS A 17 -10.69 -1.07 18.53
N THR A 18 -10.76 0.25 18.32
CA THR A 18 -9.93 0.96 17.35
C THR A 18 -8.91 1.85 18.06
N LEU A 19 -7.69 1.93 17.54
CA LEU A 19 -6.63 2.77 18.08
C LEU A 19 -5.87 3.48 16.94
N PRO A 20 -6.04 4.80 16.76
CA PRO A 20 -5.24 5.55 15.81
C PRO A 20 -3.83 5.77 16.37
N VAL A 21 -2.80 5.46 15.58
CA VAL A 21 -1.41 5.70 15.94
C VAL A 21 -0.74 6.53 14.85
N MET A 22 -0.03 7.59 15.26
CA MET A 22 0.86 8.36 14.39
C MET A 22 2.30 8.15 14.87
N LEU A 23 3.15 7.69 13.97
CA LEU A 23 4.58 7.46 14.24
C LEU A 23 5.36 8.68 13.79
N ASP A 24 5.70 9.57 14.73
CA ASP A 24 6.49 10.76 14.43
C ASP A 24 7.98 10.43 14.38
N VAL A 25 8.50 10.36 13.17
CA VAL A 25 9.92 10.10 12.86
C VAL A 25 10.63 11.36 12.38
N GLY A 26 10.03 12.54 12.59
CA GLY A 26 10.44 13.81 12.02
C GLY A 26 9.71 14.14 10.71
N THR A 27 10.07 15.27 10.10
CA THR A 27 9.49 15.76 8.84
C THR A 27 10.53 16.45 7.96
N ASN A 28 10.44 16.23 6.65
CA ASN A 28 11.27 16.92 5.65
C ASN A 28 10.59 18.16 5.07
N ASN A 29 9.44 18.58 5.64
CA ASN A 29 8.73 19.77 5.19
C ASN A 29 9.31 21.02 5.89
N PRO A 30 10.07 21.88 5.19
CA PRO A 30 10.72 23.03 5.81
C PRO A 30 9.72 23.99 6.45
N ARG A 31 8.53 24.15 5.85
CA ARG A 31 7.48 25.02 6.42
C ARG A 31 7.01 24.56 7.80
N LEU A 32 7.00 23.25 8.06
CA LEU A 32 6.64 22.72 9.38
C LEU A 32 7.78 22.82 10.37
N LEU A 33 9.02 22.64 9.92
CA LEU A 33 10.21 22.80 10.75
C LEU A 33 10.36 24.25 11.24
N ASP A 34 10.03 25.21 10.37
CA ASP A 34 10.10 26.64 10.65
C ASP A 34 8.88 27.17 11.43
N ASP A 35 7.78 26.41 11.53
CA ASP A 35 6.59 26.86 12.24
C ASP A 35 6.77 26.70 13.77
N PRO A 36 6.76 27.79 14.56
CA PRO A 36 6.87 27.71 16.01
C PRO A 36 5.68 26.98 16.67
N ARG A 37 4.58 26.79 15.95
CA ARG A 37 3.39 26.04 16.42
C ARG A 37 3.39 24.57 16.00
N TYR A 38 4.38 24.11 15.24
CA TYR A 38 4.49 22.69 14.91
C TYR A 38 4.68 21.86 16.18
N MET A 39 3.78 20.90 16.37
CA MET A 39 3.76 20.03 17.56
C MET A 39 4.61 18.76 17.38
N GLY A 40 5.00 18.44 16.15
CA GLY A 40 5.81 17.27 15.85
C GLY A 40 7.28 17.49 16.15
N TRP A 41 8.05 16.43 15.96
CA TRP A 41 9.48 16.45 16.17
C TRP A 41 10.17 17.32 15.11
N ARG A 42 10.80 18.41 15.57
CA ARG A 42 11.56 19.36 14.74
C ARG A 42 12.90 18.78 14.32
N HIS A 43 12.85 17.74 13.50
CA HIS A 43 13.99 17.05 12.96
C HIS A 43 13.65 16.51 11.57
N PRO A 44 14.59 16.48 10.61
CA PRO A 44 14.41 15.74 9.37
C PRO A 44 14.00 14.29 9.62
N ARG A 45 13.33 13.64 8.68
CA ARG A 45 12.92 12.24 8.87
C ARG A 45 14.15 11.37 9.12
N ILE A 46 14.12 10.54 10.16
CA ILE A 46 15.08 9.43 10.24
C ILE A 46 14.82 8.46 9.08
N THR A 47 15.88 7.87 8.55
CA THR A 47 15.83 6.98 7.37
C THR A 47 16.69 5.74 7.62
N GLY A 48 16.69 4.80 6.69
CA GLY A 48 17.55 3.62 6.77
C GLY A 48 17.28 2.76 8.00
N GLU A 49 18.35 2.24 8.59
CA GLU A 49 18.27 1.28 9.70
C GLU A 49 17.56 1.84 10.93
N ASP A 50 17.83 3.09 11.31
CA ASP A 50 17.21 3.74 12.47
C ASP A 50 15.69 3.79 12.35
N TYR A 51 15.19 4.10 11.15
CA TYR A 51 13.76 4.08 10.86
C TYR A 51 13.18 2.67 11.05
N PHE A 52 13.78 1.66 10.42
CA PHE A 52 13.27 0.29 10.51
C PHE A 52 13.40 -0.30 11.92
N ALA A 53 14.42 0.06 12.67
CA ALA A 53 14.60 -0.31 14.07
C ALA A 53 13.46 0.27 14.94
N PHE A 54 13.14 1.56 14.76
CA PHE A 54 12.04 2.21 15.47
C PHE A 54 10.69 1.56 15.14
N ILE A 55 10.39 1.31 13.86
CA ILE A 55 9.15 0.63 13.46
C ILE A 55 9.09 -0.80 14.03
N GLY A 56 10.23 -1.51 14.05
CA GLY A 56 10.34 -2.84 14.66
C GLY A 56 10.03 -2.83 16.16
N MET A 57 10.52 -1.84 16.90
CA MET A 57 10.19 -1.66 18.32
C MET A 57 8.69 -1.44 18.53
N PHE A 58 8.07 -0.61 17.68
CA PHE A 58 6.61 -0.38 17.72
C PHE A 58 5.84 -1.68 17.49
N ILE A 59 6.16 -2.42 16.43
CA ILE A 59 5.47 -3.68 16.09
C ILE A 59 5.66 -4.72 17.19
N ALA A 60 6.86 -4.84 17.75
CA ALA A 60 7.11 -5.74 18.88
C ALA A 60 6.26 -5.38 20.12
N ALA A 61 6.09 -4.08 20.40
CA ALA A 61 5.23 -3.62 21.49
C ALA A 61 3.75 -3.92 21.22
N VAL A 62 3.28 -3.71 19.99
CA VAL A 62 1.91 -4.01 19.55
C VAL A 62 1.62 -5.50 19.68
N LYS A 63 2.47 -6.38 19.12
CA LYS A 63 2.33 -7.84 19.21
C LYS A 63 2.29 -8.32 20.66
N ARG A 64 3.12 -7.74 21.55
CA ARG A 64 3.13 -8.08 22.98
C ARG A 64 1.84 -7.65 23.68
N ARG A 65 1.30 -6.48 23.35
CA ARG A 65 0.12 -5.91 24.03
C ARG A 65 -1.20 -6.48 23.52
N TRP A 66 -1.27 -6.80 22.22
CA TRP A 66 -2.43 -7.35 21.51
C TRP A 66 -1.96 -8.34 20.44
N PRO A 67 -1.82 -9.64 20.77
CA PRO A 67 -1.29 -10.65 19.86
C PRO A 67 -2.12 -10.83 18.57
N ASP A 68 -3.45 -10.73 18.68
CA ASP A 68 -4.39 -10.97 17.57
C ASP A 68 -4.88 -9.69 16.89
N VAL A 69 -4.14 -8.58 17.05
CA VAL A 69 -4.55 -7.28 16.50
C VAL A 69 -4.42 -7.24 14.98
N LEU A 70 -5.40 -6.61 14.34
CA LEU A 70 -5.30 -6.15 12.96
C LEU A 70 -4.50 -4.84 12.92
N LEU A 71 -3.34 -4.87 12.26
CA LEU A 71 -2.52 -3.67 12.03
C LEU A 71 -2.63 -3.22 10.57
N GLN A 72 -3.27 -2.07 10.34
CA GLN A 72 -3.29 -1.44 9.02
C GLN A 72 -2.19 -0.37 8.92
N PHE A 73 -1.36 -0.46 7.88
CA PHE A 73 -0.45 0.60 7.47
C PHE A 73 -1.14 1.57 6.49
N GLU A 74 -0.88 2.86 6.67
CA GLU A 74 -1.54 3.95 5.95
C GLU A 74 -0.56 5.10 5.67
N ASP A 75 -0.59 5.66 4.46
CA ASP A 75 0.15 6.87 4.06
C ASP A 75 1.68 6.74 4.23
N PHE A 76 2.23 5.54 4.07
CA PHE A 76 3.67 5.31 4.07
C PHE A 76 4.25 5.60 2.68
N ALA A 77 5.43 6.22 2.64
CA ALA A 77 6.16 6.40 1.39
C ALA A 77 6.47 5.04 0.75
N GLN A 78 6.42 4.95 -0.59
CA GLN A 78 6.56 3.67 -1.30
C GLN A 78 7.80 2.86 -0.90
N HIS A 79 8.94 3.54 -0.74
CA HIS A 79 10.22 2.90 -0.39
C HIS A 79 10.24 2.31 1.03
N THR A 80 9.29 2.66 1.90
CA THR A 80 9.13 2.05 3.23
C THR A 80 7.91 1.13 3.30
N ALA A 81 6.79 1.50 2.67
CA ALA A 81 5.53 0.75 2.71
C ALA A 81 5.68 -0.70 2.24
N VAL A 82 6.33 -0.89 1.07
CA VAL A 82 6.49 -2.22 0.47
C VAL A 82 7.42 -3.11 1.32
N PRO A 83 8.63 -2.68 1.72
CA PRO A 83 9.48 -3.48 2.61
C PRO A 83 8.82 -3.82 3.96
N LEU A 84 8.10 -2.88 4.58
CA LEU A 84 7.41 -3.13 5.85
C LEU A 84 6.32 -4.20 5.68
N LEU A 85 5.49 -4.08 4.64
CA LEU A 85 4.45 -5.07 4.37
C LEU A 85 5.06 -6.46 4.13
N HIS A 86 6.10 -6.56 3.30
CA HIS A 86 6.76 -7.84 3.03
C HIS A 86 7.38 -8.47 4.28
N ARG A 87 7.97 -7.65 5.16
CA ARG A 87 8.59 -8.14 6.39
C ARG A 87 7.59 -8.70 7.38
N TYR A 88 6.43 -8.04 7.54
CA TYR A 88 5.54 -8.31 8.66
C TYR A 88 4.27 -9.08 8.30
N ARG A 89 3.90 -9.19 7.02
CA ARG A 89 2.67 -9.87 6.58
C ARG A 89 2.48 -11.30 7.08
N ASP A 90 3.57 -12.03 7.33
CA ASP A 90 3.54 -13.41 7.82
C ASP A 90 3.83 -13.51 9.33
N GLU A 91 4.06 -12.38 9.99
CA GLU A 91 4.40 -12.29 11.42
C GLU A 91 3.26 -11.78 12.32
N LEU A 92 2.32 -11.03 11.76
CA LEU A 92 1.08 -10.59 12.40
C LEU A 92 0.00 -10.31 11.36
N CYS A 93 -1.25 -10.21 11.80
CA CYS A 93 -2.36 -9.83 10.94
C CYS A 93 -2.22 -8.35 10.52
N CYS A 94 -1.53 -8.10 9.41
CA CYS A 94 -1.35 -6.75 8.89
C CYS A 94 -1.56 -6.65 7.39
N PHE A 95 -1.94 -5.45 6.95
CA PHE A 95 -2.07 -5.10 5.54
C PHE A 95 -1.79 -3.61 5.33
N ASN A 96 -1.54 -3.20 4.10
CA ASN A 96 -1.43 -1.80 3.72
C ASN A 96 -2.57 -1.44 2.76
N ASP A 97 -3.37 -0.44 3.11
CA ASP A 97 -4.56 -0.11 2.32
C ASP A 97 -4.23 0.60 1.01
N ASP A 98 -3.19 1.46 1.00
CA ASP A 98 -2.74 2.13 -0.22
C ASP A 98 -2.30 1.14 -1.31
N ILE A 99 -1.75 -0.01 -0.90
CA ILE A 99 -1.30 -1.08 -1.79
C ILE A 99 -2.42 -2.09 -2.05
N GLN A 100 -3.00 -2.68 -1.01
CA GLN A 100 -3.92 -3.83 -1.13
C GLN A 100 -5.38 -3.39 -1.22
N GLY A 101 -5.79 -2.37 -0.45
CA GLY A 101 -7.14 -1.80 -0.48
C GLY A 101 -7.45 -1.16 -1.83
N THR A 102 -6.57 -0.25 -2.29
CA THR A 102 -6.68 0.37 -3.62
C THR A 102 -6.71 -0.67 -4.74
N ALA A 103 -5.85 -1.68 -4.66
CA ALA A 103 -5.81 -2.74 -5.66
C ALA A 103 -7.09 -3.58 -5.70
N SER A 104 -7.66 -3.90 -4.55
CA SER A 104 -8.92 -4.64 -4.45
C SER A 104 -10.08 -3.88 -5.09
N VAL A 105 -10.23 -2.60 -4.79
CA VAL A 105 -11.32 -1.77 -5.37
C VAL A 105 -11.14 -1.59 -6.88
N ALA A 106 -9.90 -1.35 -7.34
CA ALA A 106 -9.60 -1.22 -8.76
C ALA A 106 -9.93 -2.51 -9.53
N LEU A 107 -9.48 -3.67 -9.03
CA LEU A 107 -9.76 -4.96 -9.63
C LEU A 107 -11.27 -5.25 -9.68
N ALA A 108 -11.99 -5.01 -8.58
CA ALA A 108 -13.44 -5.19 -8.53
C ALA A 108 -14.16 -4.33 -9.58
N THR A 109 -13.71 -3.09 -9.77
CA THR A 109 -14.23 -2.17 -10.79
C THR A 109 -13.96 -2.67 -12.20
N ILE A 110 -12.74 -3.17 -12.47
CA ILE A 110 -12.36 -3.73 -13.77
C ILE A 110 -13.20 -4.96 -14.10
N LEU A 111 -13.38 -5.87 -13.13
CA LEU A 111 -14.21 -7.07 -13.28
C LEU A 111 -15.67 -6.69 -13.57
N ALA A 112 -16.22 -5.71 -12.85
CA ALA A 112 -17.57 -5.20 -13.10
C ALA A 112 -17.71 -4.58 -14.50
N ALA A 113 -16.73 -3.80 -14.95
CA ALA A 113 -16.71 -3.21 -16.27
C ALA A 113 -16.63 -4.28 -17.39
N CYS A 114 -15.84 -5.34 -17.19
CA CYS A 114 -15.77 -6.46 -18.12
C CYS A 114 -17.13 -7.17 -18.24
N ARG A 115 -17.80 -7.44 -17.12
CA ARG A 115 -19.16 -8.02 -17.12
C ARG A 115 -20.17 -7.13 -17.82
N ALA A 116 -20.18 -5.84 -17.52
CA ALA A 116 -21.11 -4.88 -18.11
C ALA A 116 -20.90 -4.71 -19.63
N SER A 117 -19.65 -4.84 -20.09
CA SER A 117 -19.30 -4.75 -21.52
C SER A 117 -19.30 -6.10 -22.24
N GLN A 118 -19.66 -7.19 -21.56
CA GLN A 118 -19.60 -8.57 -22.07
C GLN A 118 -18.22 -8.94 -22.65
N ARG A 119 -17.15 -8.43 -22.02
CA ARG A 119 -15.76 -8.71 -22.38
C ARG A 119 -15.13 -9.68 -21.38
N ASP A 120 -14.24 -10.52 -21.88
CA ASP A 120 -13.46 -11.42 -21.05
C ASP A 120 -12.30 -10.67 -20.37
N PHE A 121 -12.31 -10.65 -19.03
CA PHE A 121 -11.25 -10.06 -18.21
C PHE A 121 -9.86 -10.61 -18.56
N ASN A 122 -9.74 -11.90 -18.84
CA ASN A 122 -8.47 -12.56 -19.16
C ASN A 122 -7.89 -12.12 -20.51
N GLN A 123 -8.73 -11.59 -21.41
CA GLN A 123 -8.30 -11.12 -22.73
C GLN A 123 -7.95 -9.63 -22.77
N GLN A 124 -8.08 -8.90 -21.65
CA GLN A 124 -7.86 -7.46 -21.64
C GLN A 124 -6.36 -7.11 -21.54
N THR A 125 -5.90 -6.21 -22.40
CA THR A 125 -4.61 -5.53 -22.22
C THR A 125 -4.82 -4.27 -21.40
N MET A 126 -4.05 -4.10 -20.33
CA MET A 126 -4.23 -3.02 -19.36
C MET A 126 -3.01 -2.11 -19.29
N VAL A 127 -3.25 -0.79 -19.28
CA VAL A 127 -2.21 0.23 -19.08
C VAL A 127 -2.51 0.96 -17.77
N ILE A 128 -1.54 0.97 -16.87
CA ILE A 128 -1.61 1.64 -15.57
C ILE A 128 -0.75 2.89 -15.63
N VAL A 129 -1.36 4.05 -15.40
CA VAL A 129 -0.65 5.34 -15.32
C VAL A 129 -0.28 5.60 -13.86
N GLY A 130 1.02 5.50 -13.57
CA GLY A 130 1.66 5.58 -12.26
C GLY A 130 2.28 4.25 -11.86
N ALA A 131 3.61 4.18 -11.75
CA ALA A 131 4.35 3.00 -11.29
C ALA A 131 4.65 3.01 -9.77
N GLY A 132 3.84 3.74 -9.02
CA GLY A 132 3.96 3.87 -7.57
C GLY A 132 3.44 2.65 -6.79
N ALA A 133 3.31 2.79 -5.46
CA ALA A 133 2.79 1.75 -4.57
C ALA A 133 1.40 1.24 -5.00
N ALA A 134 0.47 2.14 -5.28
CA ALA A 134 -0.88 1.81 -5.72
C ALA A 134 -0.89 1.11 -7.09
N GLY A 135 -0.22 1.69 -8.10
CA GLY A 135 -0.17 1.12 -9.45
C GLY A 135 0.46 -0.27 -9.48
N CYS A 136 1.57 -0.46 -8.76
CA CYS A 136 2.18 -1.77 -8.57
C CYS A 136 1.25 -2.74 -7.84
N GLY A 137 0.52 -2.27 -6.82
CA GLY A 137 -0.47 -3.07 -6.08
C GLY A 137 -1.59 -3.59 -6.99
N ILE A 138 -2.15 -2.70 -7.82
CA ILE A 138 -3.19 -3.01 -8.81
C ILE A 138 -2.69 -4.06 -9.81
N ALA A 139 -1.50 -3.83 -10.40
CA ALA A 139 -0.90 -4.75 -11.36
C ALA A 139 -0.76 -6.17 -10.77
N ARG A 140 -0.24 -6.29 -9.54
CA ARG A 140 -0.08 -7.58 -8.85
C ARG A 140 -1.41 -8.26 -8.59
N HIS A 141 -2.46 -7.53 -8.21
CA HIS A 141 -3.78 -8.11 -7.96
C HIS A 141 -4.45 -8.58 -9.26
N ILE A 142 -4.28 -7.85 -10.37
CA ILE A 142 -4.75 -8.31 -11.69
C ILE A 142 -4.06 -9.62 -12.05
N ILE A 143 -2.72 -9.69 -11.94
CA ILE A 143 -1.96 -10.91 -12.23
C ILE A 143 -2.43 -12.06 -11.33
N ALA A 144 -2.54 -11.83 -10.02
CA ALA A 144 -2.98 -12.85 -9.07
C ALA A 144 -4.40 -13.37 -9.39
N CYS A 145 -5.33 -12.48 -9.77
CA CYS A 145 -6.68 -12.86 -10.17
C CYS A 145 -6.67 -13.75 -11.41
N ARG A 146 -5.89 -13.39 -12.44
CA ARG A 146 -5.76 -14.20 -13.67
C ARG A 146 -5.13 -15.55 -13.43
N VAL A 147 -4.11 -15.60 -12.57
CA VAL A 147 -3.48 -16.86 -12.16
C VAL A 147 -4.47 -17.74 -11.41
N ALA A 148 -5.28 -17.17 -10.52
CA ALA A 148 -6.34 -17.90 -9.83
C ALA A 148 -7.42 -18.43 -10.79
N GLU A 149 -7.62 -17.78 -11.94
CA GLU A 149 -8.51 -18.23 -13.04
C GLU A 149 -7.82 -19.21 -14.01
N GLY A 150 -6.56 -19.59 -13.77
CA GLY A 150 -5.84 -20.63 -14.51
C GLY A 150 -4.83 -20.13 -15.55
N MET A 151 -4.59 -18.82 -15.65
CA MET A 151 -3.56 -18.27 -16.53
C MET A 151 -2.15 -18.46 -15.97
N ASP A 152 -1.15 -18.62 -16.83
CA ASP A 152 0.24 -18.57 -16.41
C ASP A 152 0.66 -17.16 -15.93
N ALA A 153 1.49 -17.08 -14.90
CA ALA A 153 1.90 -15.81 -14.32
C ALA A 153 2.72 -14.94 -15.28
N ALA A 154 3.55 -15.54 -16.14
CA ALA A 154 4.33 -14.81 -17.13
C ALA A 154 3.45 -14.31 -18.27
N GLU A 155 2.44 -15.07 -18.68
CA GLU A 155 1.42 -14.64 -19.64
C GLU A 155 0.57 -13.48 -19.09
N ALA A 156 0.09 -13.60 -17.85
CA ALA A 156 -0.66 -12.56 -17.18
C ALA A 156 0.14 -11.25 -17.10
N SER A 157 1.43 -11.33 -16.81
CA SER A 157 2.31 -10.17 -16.71
C SER A 157 2.52 -9.45 -18.05
N LYS A 158 2.56 -10.17 -19.18
CA LYS A 158 2.78 -9.61 -20.53
C LYS A 158 1.65 -8.70 -21.03
N THR A 159 0.49 -8.75 -20.39
CA THR A 159 -0.70 -7.99 -20.80
C THR A 159 -0.92 -6.74 -19.94
N ILE A 160 0.03 -6.42 -19.05
CA ILE A 160 0.00 -5.23 -18.19
C ILE A 160 1.18 -4.33 -18.52
N PHE A 161 0.90 -3.06 -18.76
CA PHE A 161 1.88 -2.02 -19.05
C PHE A 161 1.79 -0.93 -17.99
N MET A 162 2.93 -0.36 -17.60
CA MET A 162 2.98 0.72 -16.60
C MET A 162 3.66 1.94 -17.21
N VAL A 163 3.10 3.13 -16.97
CA VAL A 163 3.67 4.41 -17.42
C VAL A 163 3.92 5.26 -16.17
N ASP A 164 5.12 5.80 -16.00
CA ASP A 164 5.44 6.70 -14.88
C ASP A 164 5.86 8.09 -15.41
N ARG A 165 6.33 8.98 -14.53
CA ARG A 165 6.79 10.34 -14.88
C ARG A 165 7.76 10.40 -16.06
N ASP A 166 8.58 9.37 -16.22
CA ASP A 166 9.62 9.26 -17.24
C ASP A 166 9.14 8.52 -18.51
N GLY A 167 7.86 8.17 -18.58
CA GLY A 167 7.24 7.47 -19.71
C GLY A 167 6.94 5.99 -19.44
N LEU A 168 6.83 5.20 -20.51
CA LEU A 168 6.57 3.76 -20.42
C LEU A 168 7.71 3.06 -19.70
N VAL A 169 7.38 2.23 -18.72
CA VAL A 169 8.34 1.42 -17.97
C VAL A 169 8.86 0.30 -18.87
N MET A 170 10.11 0.41 -19.29
CA MET A 170 10.79 -0.54 -20.18
C MET A 170 11.94 -1.21 -19.44
N THR A 171 12.32 -2.43 -19.84
CA THR A 171 13.50 -3.12 -19.29
C THR A 171 14.82 -2.36 -19.51
N THR A 172 14.84 -1.44 -20.46
CA THR A 172 15.95 -0.53 -20.76
C THR A 172 15.92 0.77 -19.95
N ALA A 173 14.90 0.99 -19.11
CA ALA A 173 14.77 2.20 -18.32
C ALA A 173 15.82 2.21 -17.19
N SER A 174 16.65 3.24 -17.17
CA SER A 174 17.65 3.47 -16.13
C SER A 174 17.06 3.71 -14.73
N SER A 175 15.76 3.99 -14.63
CA SER A 175 15.03 4.18 -13.37
C SER A 175 14.64 2.87 -12.66
N LEU A 176 14.84 1.71 -13.30
CA LEU A 176 14.64 0.37 -12.73
C LEU A 176 15.94 -0.32 -12.28
N ALA A 177 17.10 0.30 -12.53
CA ALA A 177 18.42 -0.21 -12.18
C ALA A 177 18.79 0.05 -10.71
#